data_AF-A0A853T0D3-F1
#
_entry.id   AF-A0A853T0D3-F1
#
_cell.length_a   1.000
_cell.length_b   1.000
_cell.length_c   1.000
_cell.angle_alpha   90.00
_cell.angle_beta   90.00
_cell.angle_gamma   90.00
#
_symmetry.space_group_name_H-M   'P 1'
#
loop_
_entity.id
_entity.type
_entity.pdbx_description
1 polymer ?
#
loop_
_entity_poly.entity_id
_entity_poly.type
_entity_poly.pdbx_seq_one_letter_code
_entity_poly.pdbx_strand_id
1 'polypeptide(L)' 'MNEKGMQCPTCGEYGDLILAKVRKTGQEVVVCTECDNLWAEPGSAPDIDASEGVAEFLAAAGLADDWEELALLARLPAG' A
#
# COMPACT_ATOMS: atom_id res chain seq x y z
N MET A 1 23.26 -5.16 -0.24
CA MET A 1 22.18 -4.64 0.63
C MET A 1 20.99 -5.53 0.34
N ASN A 2 20.47 -6.23 1.35
CA ASN A 2 19.45 -7.24 1.14
C ASN A 2 18.19 -6.56 0.60
N GLU A 3 17.87 -6.82 -0.66
CA GLU A 3 16.57 -6.57 -1.26
C GLU A 3 15.58 -7.47 -0.52
N LYS A 4 15.12 -7.01 0.66
CA LYS A 4 14.00 -7.66 1.34
C LYS A 4 12.82 -7.54 0.39
N GLY A 5 12.43 -8.68 -0.18
CA GLY A 5 11.28 -8.77 -1.07
C GLY A 5 10.08 -8.05 -0.46
N MET A 6 9.41 -7.24 -1.27
CA MET A 6 8.18 -6.58 -0.84
C MET A 6 7.09 -7.63 -0.84
N GLN A 7 6.77 -8.14 0.35
CA GLN A 7 5.74 -9.15 0.57
C GLN A 7 4.73 -8.61 1.58
N CYS A 8 3.45 -8.85 1.32
CA CYS A 8 2.40 -8.51 2.28
C CYS A 8 2.55 -9.41 3.52
N PRO A 9 2.71 -8.86 4.74
CA PRO A 9 2.84 -9.67 5.94
C PRO A 9 1.55 -10.43 6.30
N THR A 10 0.40 -9.95 5.81
CA THR A 10 -0.92 -10.56 6.05
C THR A 10 -1.22 -11.68 5.06
N CYS A 11 -1.03 -11.43 3.76
CA CYS A 11 -1.34 -12.39 2.70
C CYS A 11 -0.18 -13.34 2.38
N GLY A 12 1.04 -13.03 2.82
CA GLY A 12 2.24 -13.76 2.46
C GLY A 12 2.48 -13.72 0.96
N GLU A 13 2.78 -14.88 0.36
CA GLU A 13 3.13 -15.04 -1.06
C GLU A 13 1.98 -14.74 -2.02
N TYR A 14 0.75 -14.70 -1.50
CA TYR A 14 -0.45 -14.41 -2.29
C TYR A 14 -0.75 -12.91 -2.40
N GLY A 15 -0.05 -12.05 -1.65
CA GLY A 15 -0.29 -10.61 -1.69
C GLY A 15 0.18 -9.96 -2.98
N ASP A 16 -0.70 -9.26 -3.69
CA ASP A 16 -0.34 -8.39 -4.82
C ASP A 16 -0.13 -6.96 -4.31
N LEU A 17 1.14 -6.58 -4.16
CA LEU A 17 1.52 -5.26 -3.69
C LEU A 17 1.70 -4.30 -4.88
N ILE A 18 1.09 -3.13 -4.75
CA ILE A 18 1.23 -2.02 -5.68
C ILE A 18 1.83 -0.81 -4.98
N LEU A 19 2.63 -0.05 -5.72
CA LEU A 19 2.94 1.33 -5.39
C LEU A 19 1.85 2.20 -6.03
N ALA A 20 1.12 2.93 -5.20
CA ALA A 20 0.09 3.85 -5.61
C ALA A 20 0.40 5.27 -5.14
N LYS A 21 -0.22 6.24 -5.79
CA LYS A 21 -0.17 7.65 -5.42
C LYS A 21 -1.56 8.15 -5.13
N VAL A 22 -1.76 8.69 -3.94
CA VAL A 22 -2.99 9.38 -3.57
C VAL A 22 -3.12 10.62 -4.46
N ARG A 23 -4.16 10.68 -5.28
CA ARG A 23 -4.32 11.70 -6.33
C ARG A 23 -4.35 13.12 -5.76
N LYS A 24 -5.07 13.32 -4.66
CA LYS A 24 -5.32 14.64 -4.07
C LYS A 24 -4.11 15.19 -3.31
N THR A 25 -3.41 14.34 -2.57
CA THR A 25 -2.26 14.76 -1.75
C THR A 25 -0.92 14.60 -2.47
N GLY A 26 -0.88 13.74 -3.48
CA GLY A 26 0.35 13.35 -4.17
C GLY A 26 1.24 12.41 -3.35
N GLN A 27 0.78 11.93 -2.20
CA GLN A 27 1.53 10.99 -1.36
C GLN A 27 1.60 9.62 -2.03
N GLU A 28 2.79 9.04 -2.05
CA GLU A 28 3.02 7.67 -2.51
C GLU A 28 2.84 6.71 -1.34
N VAL A 29 2.18 5.59 -1.60
CA VAL A 29 1.82 4.57 -0.61
C VAL A 29 1.94 3.19 -1.24
N VAL A 30 2.25 2.17 -0.44
CA VAL A 30 2.20 0.77 -0.87
C VAL A 30 0.87 0.19 -0.44
N VAL A 31 0.20 -0.56 -1.31
CA VAL A 31 -1.10 -1.16 -1.02
C VAL A 31 -1.13 -2.61 -1.47
N CYS A 32 -1.71 -3.49 -0.65
CA CYS A 32 -2.05 -4.85 -1.06
C CYS A 32 -3.46 -4.90 -1.63
N THR A 33 -3.63 -5.33 -2.89
CA THR A 33 -4.95 -5.40 -3.52
C THR A 33 -5.81 -6.57 -3.03
N GLU A 34 -5.22 -7.50 -2.26
CA GLU A 34 -5.92 -8.69 -1.75
C GLU A 34 -6.56 -8.47 -0.37
N CYS A 35 -5.99 -7.59 0.46
CA CYS A 35 -6.45 -7.36 1.83
C CYS A 35 -6.67 -5.89 2.18
N ASP A 36 -6.52 -4.99 1.21
CA ASP A 36 -6.67 -3.54 1.38
C ASP A 36 -5.77 -2.94 2.47
N ASN A 37 -4.68 -3.62 2.85
CA ASN A 37 -3.66 -3.05 3.72
C ASN A 37 -2.80 -2.06 2.95
N LEU A 38 -2.50 -0.94 3.60
CA LEU A 38 -1.72 0.18 3.10
C LEU A 38 -0.52 0.44 4.01
N TRP A 39 0.58 0.88 3.42
CA TRP A 39 1.77 1.38 4.10
C TRP A 39 2.12 2.77 3.54
N ALA A 40 2.14 3.77 4.42
CA ALA A 40 2.34 5.16 4.05
C ALA A 40 3.79 5.51 3.65
N GLU A 41 4.76 4.64 3.95
CA GLU A 41 6.18 4.84 3.65
C GLU A 41 6.66 3.91 2.52
N PRO A 42 6.60 4.35 1.26
CA PRO A 42 7.10 3.58 0.14
C PRO A 42 8.63 3.49 0.20
N GLY A 43 9.16 2.27 0.27
CA GLY A 43 10.61 2.00 0.32
C GLY A 43 11.06 1.29 1.59
N SER A 44 10.22 1.26 2.62
CA SER A 44 10.39 0.34 3.75
C SER A 44 9.72 -0.99 3.46
N ALA A 45 10.26 -2.09 3.99
CA ALA A 45 9.58 -3.37 3.92
C ALA A 45 8.23 -3.29 4.67
N PRO A 46 7.13 -3.79 4.08
CA PRO A 46 5.83 -3.82 4.75
C PRO A 46 5.92 -4.51 6.12
N ASP A 47 5.44 -3.82 7.16
CA ASP A 47 5.36 -4.33 8.53
C ASP A 47 3.89 -4.47 8.94
N ILE A 48 3.55 -5.53 9.69
CA ILE A 48 2.16 -5.79 10.08
C ILE A 48 1.62 -4.71 11.03
N ASP A 49 2.46 -4.20 11.93
CA ASP A 49 2.08 -3.21 12.94
C ASP A 49 2.00 -1.79 12.36
N ALA A 50 2.64 -1.56 11.21
CA ALA A 50 2.61 -0.28 10.48
C ALA A 50 1.58 -0.26 9.33
N SER A 51 0.78 -1.33 9.20
CA SER A 51 -0.26 -1.39 8.17
C SER A 51 -1.55 -0.74 8.64
N GLU A 52 -2.22 -0.05 7.72
CA GLU A 52 -3.50 0.62 7.92
C GLU A 52 -4.47 0.18 6.83
N GLY A 53 -5.79 0.22 7.05
CA GLY A 53 -6.74 -0.02 5.96
C GLY A 53 -6.74 1.13 4.95
N VAL A 54 -6.78 0.85 3.64
CA VAL A 54 -6.89 1.88 2.58
C VAL A 54 -8.03 2.85 2.86
N ALA A 55 -9.22 2.32 3.18
CA ALA A 55 -10.41 3.13 3.49
C ALA A 55 -10.19 4.04 4.70
N GLU A 56 -9.57 3.52 5.77
CA GLU A 56 -9.30 4.28 7.00
C GLU A 56 -8.27 5.39 6.76
N PHE A 57 -7.21 5.08 6.01
CA PHE A 57 -6.18 6.05 5.62
C PHE A 57 -6.76 7.19 4.77
N LEU A 58 -7.57 6.85 3.76
CA LEU A 58 -8.23 7.84 2.90
C LEU A 58 -9.23 8.70 3.71
N ALA A 59 -10.02 8.08 4.57
CA ALA A 59 -10.96 8.79 5.43
C ALA A 59 -10.25 9.72 6.42
N ALA A 60 -9.12 9.30 7.01
CA ALA A 60 -8.29 10.14 7.88
C ALA A 60 -7.68 11.33 7.12
N ALA A 61 -7.41 11.17 5.82
CA ALA A 61 -7.00 12.25 4.93
C ALA A 61 -8.17 13.14 4.43
N GLY A 62 -9.41 12.86 4.84
CA GLY A 62 -10.61 13.58 4.40
C GLY A 62 -10.94 13.35 2.91
N LEU A 63 -10.63 12.15 2.42
CA LEU A 63 -10.92 11.68 1.06
C LEU A 63 -12.10 10.71 1.07
N ALA A 64 -12.63 10.42 -0.13
CA ALA A 64 -13.52 9.28 -0.29
C ALA A 64 -12.75 7.99 0.00
N ASP A 65 -13.40 7.03 0.63
CA ASP A 65 -12.90 5.70 0.93
C ASP A 65 -12.93 4.79 -0.31
N ASP A 66 -12.55 5.33 -1.47
CA ASP A 66 -12.61 4.65 -2.76
C ASP A 66 -11.21 4.57 -3.40
N TRP A 67 -10.94 3.43 -4.06
CA TRP A 67 -9.71 3.17 -4.80
C TRP A 67 -9.51 4.14 -5.98
N GLU A 68 -10.55 4.82 -6.46
CA GLU A 68 -10.45 5.90 -7.45
C GLU A 68 -9.53 7.04 -6.99
N GLU A 69 -9.39 7.27 -5.68
CA GLU A 69 -8.47 8.25 -5.10
C GLU A 69 -7.01 7.84 -5.23
N LEU A 70 -6.73 6.58 -5.55
CA LEU A 70 -5.40 6.04 -5.78
C LEU A 70 -5.08 5.97 -7.28
N ALA A 71 -3.89 6.42 -7.65
CA ALA A 71 -3.32 6.24 -8.97
C ALA A 71 -2.21 5.19 -8.91
N LEU A 72 -2.38 4.08 -9.62
CA LEU A 72 -1.34 3.05 -9.74
C LEU A 72 -0.08 3.66 -10.38
N LEU A 73 1.05 3.54 -9.69
CA LEU A 73 2.36 3.91 -10.22
C LEU A 73 3.13 2.69 -10.74
N ALA A 74 3.19 1.62 -9.94
CA ALA A 74 3.88 0.38 -10.30
C ALA A 74 3.29 -0.81 -9.52
N ARG A 75 3.46 -2.02 -10.06
CA ARG A 75 3.30 -3.25 -9.28
C ARG A 75 4.65 -3.69 -8.74
N LEU A 76 4.68 -4.08 -7.47
CA LEU A 76 5.91 -4.49 -6.80
C LEU A 76 6.13 -5.99 -7.02
N PRO A 77 7.35 -6.42 -7.33
CA PRO A 77 7.64 -7.84 -7.50
C PRO A 77 7.41 -8.57 -6.18
N ALA A 78 6.73 -9.71 -6.23
CA ALA A 78 6.62 -10.60 -5.10
C ALA A 78 8.03 -11.02 -4.63
N GLY A 79 8.24 -10.94 -3.32
CA GLY A 79 9.49 -11.30 -2.64
C GLY A 79 9.78 -12.78 -2.58
#